data_AF-A0A8S3E5V0-F1
#
_entry.id   AF-A0A8S3E5V0-F1
#
_cell.length_a   1.000
_cell.length_b   1.000
_cell.length_c   1.000
_cell.angle_alpha   90.00
_cell.angle_beta   90.00
_cell.angle_gamma   90.00
#
_symmetry.space_group_name_H-M   'P 1'
#
loop_
_entity.id
_entity.type
_entity.pdbx_description
1 polymer ?
#
loop_
_entity_poly.entity_id
_entity_poly.type
_entity_poly.pdbx_seq_one_letter_code
_entity_poly.pdbx_strand_id
1 'polypeptide(L)'
;QLPILYTLTKKNSNFLLFNGSLGGKRGLIFASIDDIKYLAYQKFWYADGTFYTSPSIFYQIYSIHAFDEGLSTPCAYALLADKSEETYYDLFSTLIKNIIEISNMIKLEYITIDFEAAVKNVFYKHYPHIQVALLISFSLKISRLYQHFEDLWVYQFELNWSPLQLEYYSNKVYKDI
;
A
#
# COMPACT_ATOMS: atom_id res chain seq x y z
N GLN A 1 -20.85 17.47 -7.15
CA GLN A 1 -20.64 16.38 -8.12
C GLN A 1 -19.16 16.37 -8.49
N LEU A 2 -18.52 15.20 -8.68
CA LEU A 2 -17.10 15.12 -9.01
C LEU A 2 -16.88 15.45 -10.51
N PRO A 3 -15.92 16.33 -10.89
CA PRO A 3 -15.57 16.55 -12.29
C PRO A 3 -15.14 15.27 -13.02
N ILE A 4 -15.61 15.07 -14.25
CA ILE A 4 -15.33 13.88 -15.09
C ILE A 4 -13.82 13.68 -15.30
N LEU A 5 -13.05 14.77 -15.40
CA LEU A 5 -11.59 14.69 -15.56
C LEU A 5 -10.92 13.90 -14.43
N TYR A 6 -11.46 13.92 -13.22
CA TYR A 6 -10.92 13.17 -12.08
C TYR A 6 -11.40 11.72 -12.00
N THR A 7 -12.36 11.33 -12.86
CA THR A 7 -12.85 9.95 -12.93
C THR A 7 -12.16 9.13 -14.00
N LEU A 8 -11.22 9.73 -14.73
CA LEU A 8 -10.54 9.12 -15.86
C LEU A 8 -9.02 9.09 -15.67
N THR A 9 -8.37 8.07 -16.23
CA THR A 9 -6.91 8.04 -16.36
C THR A 9 -6.45 9.01 -17.46
N LYS A 10 -5.13 9.24 -17.57
CA LYS A 10 -4.55 10.02 -18.70
C LYS A 10 -4.84 9.41 -20.08
N LYS A 11 -5.24 8.13 -20.14
CA LYS A 11 -5.64 7.42 -21.36
C LYS A 11 -7.17 7.43 -21.58
N ASN A 12 -7.91 8.23 -20.81
CA ASN A 12 -9.38 8.32 -20.82
C ASN A 12 -10.11 7.01 -20.44
N SER A 13 -9.46 6.12 -19.68
CA SER A 13 -10.12 4.93 -19.11
C SER A 13 -10.73 5.26 -17.75
N ASN A 14 -11.78 4.54 -17.34
CA ASN A 14 -12.36 4.75 -16.00
C ASN A 14 -11.33 4.51 -14.89
N PHE A 15 -11.25 5.45 -13.96
CA PHE A 15 -10.36 5.43 -12.81
C PHE A 15 -11.12 5.57 -11.47
N LEU A 16 -12.37 6.03 -11.51
CA LEU A 16 -13.22 6.08 -10.33
C LEU A 16 -13.97 4.75 -10.18
N LEU A 17 -13.59 3.98 -9.17
CA LEU A 17 -14.20 2.68 -8.87
C LEU A 17 -15.44 2.83 -7.97
N PHE A 18 -15.37 3.72 -6.98
CA PHE A 18 -16.47 3.96 -6.05
C PHE A 18 -16.62 5.44 -5.72
N ASN A 19 -17.87 5.88 -5.64
CA ASN A 19 -18.24 7.23 -5.27
C ASN A 19 -19.54 7.20 -4.46
N GLY A 20 -19.41 7.25 -3.14
CA GLY A 20 -20.57 7.13 -2.26
C GLY A 20 -20.24 7.39 -0.79
N SER A 21 -20.81 6.54 0.05
CA SER A 21 -20.65 6.54 1.50
C SER A 21 -19.85 5.32 1.95
N LEU A 22 -18.82 5.53 2.76
CA LEU A 22 -18.04 4.52 3.49
C LEU A 22 -18.16 4.86 4.97
N GLY A 23 -18.64 3.92 5.81
CA GLY A 23 -18.89 4.16 7.23
C GLY A 23 -19.88 5.29 7.49
N GLY A 24 -20.90 5.43 6.65
CA GLY A 24 -21.87 6.53 6.72
C GLY A 24 -21.32 7.92 6.34
N LYS A 25 -20.07 8.02 5.90
CA LYS A 25 -19.42 9.28 5.52
C LYS A 25 -18.93 9.26 4.09
N ARG A 26 -18.65 10.46 3.55
CA ARG A 26 -18.18 10.62 2.17
C ARG A 26 -16.92 9.79 1.91
N GLY A 27 -16.95 8.94 0.89
CA GLY A 27 -15.81 8.13 0.48
C GLY A 27 -15.68 7.99 -1.03
N LEU A 28 -14.43 7.91 -1.50
CA LEU A 28 -14.08 7.69 -2.90
C LEU A 28 -13.04 6.59 -2.99
N ILE A 29 -13.14 5.71 -3.99
CA ILE A 29 -12.10 4.72 -4.32
C ILE A 29 -11.74 4.89 -5.79
N PHE A 30 -10.45 5.00 -6.05
CA PHE A 30 -9.86 5.14 -7.37
C PHE A 30 -8.96 3.96 -7.66
N ALA A 31 -9.14 3.35 -8.81
CA ALA A 31 -8.29 2.29 -9.34
C ALA A 31 -8.59 2.15 -10.84
N SER A 32 -7.58 1.85 -11.65
CA SER A 32 -7.84 1.43 -13.03
C SER A 32 -8.24 -0.04 -13.07
N ILE A 33 -8.89 -0.46 -14.16
CA ILE A 33 -9.23 -1.88 -14.37
C ILE A 33 -7.96 -2.75 -14.39
N ASP A 34 -6.88 -2.23 -14.99
CA ASP A 34 -5.61 -2.96 -15.08
C ASP A 34 -4.98 -3.14 -13.70
N ASP A 35 -5.01 -2.10 -12.86
CA ASP A 35 -4.52 -2.17 -11.49
C ASP A 35 -5.34 -3.13 -10.61
N ILE A 36 -6.67 -3.13 -10.79
CA ILE A 36 -7.57 -4.06 -10.10
C ILE A 36 -7.27 -5.50 -10.49
N LYS A 37 -7.10 -5.77 -11.79
CA LYS A 37 -6.70 -7.08 -12.27
C LYS A 37 -5.35 -7.48 -11.71
N TYR A 38 -4.36 -6.60 -11.79
CA TYR A 38 -3.03 -6.86 -11.25
C TYR A 38 -3.12 -7.21 -9.77
N LEU A 39 -3.78 -6.39 -8.95
CA LEU A 39 -3.97 -6.59 -7.52
C LEU A 39 -4.67 -7.93 -7.19
N ALA A 40 -5.62 -8.36 -8.03
CA ALA A 40 -6.33 -9.64 -7.88
C ALA A 40 -5.41 -10.87 -7.93
N TYR A 41 -4.34 -10.82 -8.73
CA TYR A 41 -3.37 -11.91 -8.88
C TYR A 41 -2.31 -11.93 -7.78
N GLN A 42 -2.25 -10.90 -6.95
CA GLN A 42 -1.22 -10.76 -5.93
C GLN A 42 -1.63 -11.39 -4.61
N LYS A 43 -0.69 -12.13 -4.02
CA LYS A 43 -0.86 -12.78 -2.72
C LYS A 43 -0.58 -11.83 -1.55
N PHE A 44 0.30 -10.86 -1.77
CA PHE A 44 0.80 -9.95 -0.76
C PHE A 44 0.34 -8.54 -1.08
N TRP A 45 -0.44 -7.96 -0.18
CA TRP A 45 -0.85 -6.57 -0.26
C TRP A 45 -0.19 -5.75 0.84
N TYR A 46 -0.03 -4.47 0.57
CA TYR A 46 0.38 -3.46 1.53
C TYR A 46 -0.63 -2.32 1.51
N ALA A 47 -1.02 -1.81 2.68
CA ALA A 47 -1.93 -0.69 2.76
C ALA A 47 -1.48 0.33 3.82
N ASP A 48 -1.57 1.61 3.47
CA ASP A 48 -1.04 2.70 4.27
C ASP A 48 -1.86 3.99 4.12
N GLY A 49 -2.14 4.64 5.25
CA GLY A 49 -2.84 5.92 5.35
C GLY A 49 -1.87 7.10 5.42
N THR A 50 -2.05 8.10 4.54
CA THR A 50 -1.25 9.32 4.51
C THR A 50 -2.11 10.58 4.69
N PHE A 51 -1.68 11.49 5.57
CA PHE A 51 -2.44 12.68 5.99
C PHE A 51 -2.06 13.96 5.22
N TYR A 52 -0.77 14.09 4.88
CA TYR A 52 -0.15 15.36 4.47
C TYR A 52 -0.71 15.96 3.17
N THR A 53 -1.46 15.17 2.38
CA THR A 53 -1.93 15.55 1.04
C THR A 53 -3.47 15.52 0.89
N SER A 54 -4.21 15.30 1.99
CA SER A 54 -5.67 15.14 1.90
C SER A 54 -6.39 16.49 1.76
N PRO A 55 -7.34 16.65 0.81
CA PRO A 55 -8.22 17.81 0.76
C PRO A 55 -9.01 17.93 2.07
N SER A 56 -9.37 19.14 2.49
CA SER A 56 -10.03 19.42 3.79
C SER A 56 -11.33 18.64 4.08
N ILE A 57 -11.96 18.07 3.05
CA ILE A 57 -13.19 17.28 3.12
C ILE A 57 -12.90 15.81 3.52
N PHE A 58 -11.67 15.35 3.33
CA PHE A 58 -11.22 14.00 3.64
C PHE A 58 -10.16 14.04 4.73
N TYR A 59 -10.21 13.09 5.65
CA TYR A 59 -9.24 12.95 6.72
C TYR A 59 -7.91 12.41 6.20
N GLN A 60 -7.94 11.50 5.23
CA GLN A 60 -6.74 10.86 4.70
C GLN A 60 -6.90 10.34 3.28
N ILE A 61 -5.74 10.15 2.63
CA ILE A 61 -5.59 9.30 1.46
C ILE A 61 -5.07 7.95 1.93
N TYR A 62 -5.81 6.89 1.64
CA TYR A 62 -5.45 5.52 1.97
C TYR A 62 -5.04 4.79 0.69
N SER A 63 -3.82 4.27 0.65
CA SER A 63 -3.27 3.62 -0.54
C SER A 63 -3.17 2.11 -0.33
N ILE A 64 -3.54 1.34 -1.36
CA ILE A 64 -3.44 -0.12 -1.38
C ILE A 64 -2.50 -0.50 -2.53
N HIS A 65 -1.52 -1.34 -2.21
CA HIS A 65 -0.41 -1.71 -3.06
C HIS A 65 -0.34 -3.23 -3.20
N ALA A 66 0.00 -3.66 -4.40
CA ALA A 66 0.52 -4.99 -4.66
C ALA A 66 2.00 -5.06 -4.28
N PHE A 67 2.41 -6.12 -3.60
CA PHE A 67 3.82 -6.40 -3.35
C PHE A 67 4.24 -7.65 -4.13
N ASP A 68 5.17 -7.46 -5.06
CA ASP A 68 5.66 -8.52 -5.95
C ASP A 68 7.14 -8.26 -6.26
N GLU A 69 7.96 -9.31 -6.26
CA GLU A 69 9.41 -9.25 -6.54
C GLU A 69 10.20 -8.14 -5.80
N GLY A 70 9.78 -7.77 -4.59
CA GLY A 70 10.43 -6.71 -3.81
C GLY A 70 9.98 -5.29 -4.14
N LEU A 71 9.04 -5.13 -5.07
CA LEU A 71 8.47 -3.85 -5.47
C LEU A 71 7.06 -3.67 -4.90
N SER A 72 6.81 -2.50 -4.31
CA SER A 72 5.46 -2.06 -3.90
C SER A 72 4.86 -1.21 -5.02
N THR A 73 3.85 -1.75 -5.70
CA THR A 73 3.14 -1.06 -6.78
C THR A 73 1.78 -0.59 -6.28
N PRO A 74 1.49 0.73 -6.28
CA PRO A 74 0.18 1.22 -5.87
C PRO A 74 -0.88 0.83 -6.91
N CYS A 75 -2.01 0.29 -6.44
CA CYS A 75 -3.08 -0.21 -7.31
C CYS A 75 -4.42 0.47 -7.06
N ALA A 76 -4.67 0.90 -5.82
CA ALA A 76 -5.89 1.61 -5.48
C ALA A 76 -5.62 2.72 -4.45
N TYR A 77 -6.42 3.78 -4.55
CA TYR A 77 -6.37 4.92 -3.65
C TYR A 77 -7.78 5.22 -3.15
N ALA A 78 -7.94 5.45 -1.86
CA ALA A 78 -9.21 5.83 -1.27
C ALA A 78 -9.08 7.18 -0.56
N LEU A 79 -10.07 8.05 -0.76
CA LEU A 79 -10.22 9.27 0.03
C LEU A 79 -11.26 8.98 1.11
N LEU A 80 -10.83 9.00 2.37
CA LEU A 80 -11.64 8.60 3.52
C LEU A 80 -11.89 9.80 4.44
N ALA A 81 -13.14 9.97 4.87
CA ALA A 81 -13.55 11.06 5.75
C ALA A 81 -13.25 10.80 7.24
N ASP A 82 -12.90 9.57 7.61
CA ASP A 82 -12.41 9.21 8.95
C ASP A 82 -11.61 7.89 8.91
N LYS A 83 -11.35 7.33 10.09
CA LYS A 83 -10.63 6.07 10.35
C LYS A 83 -11.45 5.08 11.16
N SER A 84 -12.78 5.18 11.08
CA SER A 84 -13.63 4.26 11.82
C SER A 84 -13.49 2.83 11.27
N GLU A 85 -13.76 1.83 12.11
CA GLU A 85 -13.77 0.43 11.69
C GLU A 85 -14.80 0.21 10.57
N GLU A 86 -15.94 0.88 10.63
CA GLU A 86 -16.99 0.84 9.61
C GLU A 86 -16.51 1.40 8.27
N THR A 87 -15.79 2.53 8.28
CA THR A 87 -15.21 3.10 7.05
C THR A 87 -14.20 2.15 6.40
N TYR A 88 -13.33 1.52 7.20
CA TYR A 88 -12.39 0.53 6.68
C TYR A 88 -13.08 -0.73 6.18
N TYR A 89 -14.12 -1.20 6.87
CA TYR A 89 -14.91 -2.34 6.44
C TYR A 89 -15.56 -2.06 5.08
N ASP A 90 -16.23 -0.92 4.93
CA ASP A 90 -16.87 -0.53 3.67
C ASP A 90 -15.83 -0.34 2.56
N LEU A 91 -14.65 0.22 2.86
CA LEU A 91 -13.55 0.33 1.89
C LEU A 91 -13.13 -1.04 1.36
N PHE A 92 -12.72 -1.95 2.24
CA PHE A 92 -12.17 -3.25 1.83
C PHE A 92 -13.24 -4.15 1.24
N SER A 93 -14.47 -4.15 1.77
CA SER A 93 -15.58 -4.92 1.20
C SER A 93 -15.95 -4.44 -0.19
N THR A 94 -16.00 -3.13 -0.42
CA THR A 94 -16.25 -2.55 -1.75
C THR A 94 -15.13 -2.89 -2.72
N LEU A 95 -13.87 -2.76 -2.30
CA LEU A 95 -12.71 -3.06 -3.14
C LEU A 95 -12.66 -4.54 -3.53
N ILE A 96 -12.79 -5.45 -2.55
CA ILE A 96 -12.77 -6.90 -2.78
C ILE A 96 -13.93 -7.33 -3.68
N LYS A 97 -15.14 -6.78 -3.47
CA LYS A 97 -16.29 -7.04 -4.33
C LYS A 97 -15.99 -6.66 -5.78
N ASN A 98 -15.46 -5.47 -6.03
CA ASN A 98 -15.11 -5.02 -7.38
C ASN A 98 -13.99 -5.88 -8.00
N ILE A 99 -12.99 -6.29 -7.22
CA ILE A 99 -11.92 -7.19 -7.69
C ILE A 99 -12.51 -8.52 -8.17
N ILE A 100 -13.40 -9.12 -7.39
CA ILE A 100 -14.05 -10.39 -7.73
C ILE A 100 -14.94 -10.22 -8.96
N GLU A 101 -15.71 -9.13 -9.05
CA GLU A 101 -16.57 -8.85 -10.21
C GLU A 101 -15.76 -8.65 -11.52
N ILE A 102 -14.62 -7.97 -11.45
CA ILE A 102 -13.79 -7.64 -12.62
C ILE A 102 -12.86 -8.79 -13.04
N SER A 103 -12.29 -9.50 -12.07
CA SER A 103 -11.22 -10.48 -12.30
C SER A 103 -11.65 -11.93 -12.11
N ASN A 104 -12.86 -12.15 -11.56
CA ASN A 104 -13.41 -13.46 -11.22
C ASN A 104 -12.52 -14.29 -10.26
N MET A 105 -11.60 -13.63 -9.55
CA MET A 105 -10.71 -14.24 -8.57
C MET A 105 -10.09 -13.19 -7.64
N ILE A 106 -9.55 -13.64 -6.51
CA ILE A 106 -8.65 -12.89 -5.63
C ILE A 106 -7.67 -13.88 -4.97
N LYS A 107 -6.37 -13.61 -5.06
CA LYS A 107 -5.31 -14.47 -4.48
C LYS A 107 -4.76 -13.96 -3.15
N LEU A 108 -5.34 -12.90 -2.60
CA LEU A 108 -4.87 -12.27 -1.37
C LEU A 108 -4.79 -13.29 -0.22
N GLU A 109 -3.57 -13.50 0.28
CA GLU A 109 -3.27 -14.38 1.41
C GLU A 109 -2.71 -13.58 2.59
N TYR A 110 -2.00 -12.49 2.32
CA TYR A 110 -1.29 -11.67 3.30
C TYR A 110 -1.50 -10.19 3.05
N ILE A 111 -1.77 -9.43 4.11
CA ILE A 111 -1.78 -7.97 4.06
C ILE A 111 -0.90 -7.38 5.15
N THR A 112 -0.08 -6.40 4.78
CA THR A 112 0.63 -5.53 5.72
C THR A 112 -0.12 -4.21 5.85
N ILE A 113 -0.46 -3.82 7.06
CA ILE A 113 -1.23 -2.61 7.37
C ILE A 113 -0.53 -1.76 8.42
N ASP A 114 -0.92 -0.49 8.52
CA ASP A 114 -0.48 0.43 9.57
C ASP A 114 -0.98 0.00 10.97
N PHE A 115 -0.54 0.71 12.02
CA PHE A 115 -0.88 0.38 13.42
C PHE A 115 -2.32 0.70 13.80
N GLU A 116 -3.16 1.10 12.85
CA GLU A 116 -4.51 1.50 13.16
C GLU A 116 -5.35 0.29 13.56
N ALA A 117 -5.80 0.30 14.82
CA ALA A 117 -6.57 -0.80 15.39
C ALA A 117 -7.86 -1.08 14.60
N ALA A 118 -8.45 -0.04 14.00
CA ALA A 118 -9.68 -0.15 13.23
C ALA A 118 -9.52 -1.07 12.01
N VAL A 119 -8.55 -0.82 11.13
CA VAL A 119 -8.32 -1.67 9.95
C VAL A 119 -7.89 -3.08 10.35
N LYS A 120 -7.10 -3.23 11.41
CA LYS A 120 -6.74 -4.54 11.95
C LYS A 120 -7.96 -5.34 12.39
N ASN A 121 -8.91 -4.71 13.09
CA ASN A 121 -10.14 -5.35 13.52
C ASN A 121 -10.99 -5.80 12.32
N VAL A 122 -11.04 -5.02 11.24
CA VAL A 122 -11.76 -5.39 10.01
C VAL A 122 -11.26 -6.73 9.47
N PHE A 123 -9.95 -6.87 9.30
CA PHE A 123 -9.37 -8.12 8.79
C PHE A 123 -9.61 -9.31 9.74
N TYR A 124 -9.47 -9.12 11.04
CA TYR A 124 -9.71 -10.21 12.00
C TYR A 124 -11.18 -10.62 12.09
N LYS A 125 -12.12 -9.68 12.00
CA LYS A 125 -13.56 -9.97 12.10
C LYS A 125 -14.15 -10.50 10.81
N HIS A 126 -13.77 -9.94 9.67
CA HIS A 126 -14.44 -10.18 8.39
C HIS A 126 -13.61 -11.00 7.39
N TYR A 127 -12.29 -11.06 7.55
CA TYR A 127 -11.39 -11.78 6.65
C TYR A 127 -10.38 -12.67 7.41
N PRO A 128 -10.83 -13.58 8.30
CA PRO A 128 -9.96 -14.33 9.20
C PRO A 128 -8.97 -15.28 8.50
N HIS A 129 -9.17 -15.55 7.21
CA HIS A 129 -8.27 -16.36 6.39
C HIS A 129 -7.07 -15.56 5.84
N ILE A 130 -7.12 -14.22 5.91
CA ILE A 130 -6.04 -13.34 5.47
C ILE A 130 -5.11 -13.09 6.64
N GLN A 131 -3.82 -13.35 6.45
CA GLN A 131 -2.81 -13.10 7.47
C GLN A 131 -2.43 -11.62 7.51
N VAL A 132 -2.49 -11.02 8.70
CA VAL A 132 -2.21 -9.59 8.91
C VAL A 132 -0.84 -9.41 9.54
N ALA A 133 0.02 -8.62 8.88
CA ALA A 133 1.26 -8.11 9.44
C ALA A 133 1.14 -6.61 9.72
N LEU A 134 1.82 -6.13 10.76
CA LEU A 134 1.87 -4.70 11.08
C LEU A 134 3.14 -4.07 10.51
N LEU A 135 3.03 -2.83 10.07
CA LEU A 135 4.07 -2.09 9.35
C LEU A 135 5.44 -2.04 10.06
N ILE A 136 5.49 -1.93 11.39
CA ILE A 136 6.77 -1.97 12.15
C ILE A 136 7.42 -3.35 12.02
N SER A 137 6.65 -4.44 11.90
CA SER A 137 7.23 -5.76 11.62
C SER A 137 7.83 -5.84 10.21
N PHE A 138 7.29 -5.10 9.24
CA PHE A 138 7.84 -5.03 7.88
C PHE A 138 9.07 -4.12 7.82
N SER A 139 8.99 -2.88 8.33
CA SER A 139 10.13 -1.97 8.43
C SER A 139 11.25 -2.57 9.27
N LEU A 140 10.97 -3.21 10.42
CA LEU A 140 12.01 -3.89 11.21
C LEU A 140 12.53 -5.16 10.52
N LYS A 141 11.71 -5.94 9.80
CA LYS A 141 12.21 -7.08 9.02
C LYS A 141 13.09 -6.61 7.87
N ILE A 142 12.69 -5.57 7.15
CA ILE A 142 13.48 -4.94 6.11
C ILE A 142 14.75 -4.34 6.70
N SER A 143 14.70 -3.56 7.79
CA SER A 143 15.89 -3.03 8.45
C SER A 143 16.81 -4.13 8.95
N ARG A 144 16.28 -5.25 9.46
CA ARG A 144 17.09 -6.42 9.83
C ARG A 144 17.66 -7.14 8.61
N LEU A 145 16.91 -7.22 7.51
CA LEU A 145 17.37 -7.80 6.25
C LEU A 145 18.48 -6.92 5.67
N TYR A 146 18.31 -5.59 5.67
CA TYR A 146 19.33 -4.62 5.28
C TYR A 146 20.54 -4.69 6.21
N GLN A 147 20.37 -4.80 7.53
CA GLN A 147 21.50 -5.04 8.43
C GLN A 147 22.23 -6.34 8.08
N HIS A 148 21.50 -7.43 7.82
CA HIS A 148 22.11 -8.70 7.44
C HIS A 148 22.76 -8.66 6.04
N PHE A 149 22.17 -7.92 5.10
CA PHE A 149 22.74 -7.67 3.78
C PHE A 149 23.92 -6.70 3.84
N GLU A 150 23.91 -5.70 4.72
CA GLU A 150 25.05 -4.81 4.97
C GLU A 150 26.18 -5.58 5.63
N ASP A 151 25.90 -6.46 6.61
CA ASP A 151 26.90 -7.37 7.16
C ASP A 151 27.52 -8.21 6.04
N LEU A 152 26.71 -8.81 5.16
CA LEU A 152 27.18 -9.61 4.02
C LEU A 152 27.91 -8.77 2.96
N TRP A 153 27.46 -7.53 2.69
CA TRP A 153 28.11 -6.60 1.76
C TRP A 153 29.44 -6.10 2.32
N VAL A 154 29.54 -5.78 3.61
CA VAL A 154 30.79 -5.43 4.30
C VAL A 154 31.79 -6.58 4.20
N TYR A 155 31.35 -7.83 4.46
CA TYR A 155 32.20 -9.01 4.28
C TYR A 155 32.63 -9.27 2.82
N GLN A 156 31.82 -8.89 1.81
CA GLN A 156 32.17 -9.04 0.40
C GLN A 156 33.01 -7.87 -0.17
N PHE A 157 32.87 -6.66 0.37
CA PHE A 157 33.59 -5.46 -0.10
C PHE A 157 34.99 -5.33 0.51
N GLU A 158 35.22 -5.84 1.73
CA GLU A 158 36.54 -5.82 2.39
C GLU A 158 37.61 -6.64 1.65
N LEU A 159 37.24 -7.48 0.69
CA LEU A 159 38.19 -8.30 -0.04
C LEU A 159 38.83 -7.63 -1.26
N ASN A 160 38.43 -6.43 -1.72
CA ASN A 160 38.93 -5.90 -3.00
C ASN A 160 38.99 -4.37 -3.21
N TRP A 161 38.91 -3.52 -2.18
CA TRP A 161 39.01 -2.06 -2.37
C TRP A 161 40.04 -1.40 -1.45
N SER A 162 40.73 -0.39 -1.97
CA SER A 162 41.69 0.40 -1.19
C SER A 162 40.95 1.39 -0.25
N PRO A 163 41.52 1.74 0.92
CA PRO A 163 40.87 2.60 1.92
C PRO A 163 40.33 3.95 1.38
N LEU A 164 41.00 4.52 0.37
CA LEU A 164 40.61 5.78 -0.28
C LEU A 164 39.29 5.67 -1.08
N GLN A 165 38.99 4.49 -1.61
CA GLN A 165 37.76 4.27 -2.37
C GLN A 165 36.55 4.12 -1.44
N LEU A 166 36.75 3.57 -0.24
CA LEU A 166 35.70 3.47 0.79
C LEU A 166 35.28 4.86 1.32
N GLU A 167 36.23 5.77 1.51
CA GLU A 167 35.97 7.14 2.00
C GLU A 167 35.19 8.00 0.98
N TYR A 168 35.39 7.77 -0.31
CA TYR A 168 34.66 8.48 -1.36
C TYR A 168 33.17 8.10 -1.42
N TYR A 169 32.86 6.81 -1.27
CA TYR A 169 31.47 6.32 -1.36
C TYR A 169 30.67 6.56 -0.07
N SER A 170 31.28 6.45 1.11
CA SER A 170 30.60 6.78 2.37
C SER A 170 30.16 8.24 2.39
N ASN A 171 31.01 9.17 1.94
CA ASN A 171 30.68 10.60 1.92
C ASN A 171 29.61 11.00 0.90
N LYS A 172 29.31 10.13 -0.09
CA LYS A 172 28.30 10.40 -1.12
C LYS A 172 26.92 9.85 -0.75
N VAL A 173 26.86 8.73 -0.03
CA VAL A 173 25.59 8.09 0.36
C VAL A 173 24.95 8.76 1.59
N TYR A 174 25.75 9.31 2.51
CA TYR A 174 25.24 9.91 3.75
C TYR A 174 24.89 11.41 3.67
N LYS A 175 25.03 12.07 2.51
CA LYS A 175 24.69 13.49 2.35
C LYS A 175 23.30 13.78 1.78
N ASP A 176 22.64 12.78 1.22
CA ASP A 176 21.32 12.91 0.59
C ASP A 176 20.20 12.16 1.36
N ILE A 177 20.42 11.89 2.65
CA ILE A 177 19.39 11.49 3.65
C ILE A 177 19.33 12.58 4.71
#